data_AF-A0AAP0NKY3-F1
#
_entry.id   AF-A0AAP0NKY3-F1
#
_cell.length_a   1.000
_cell.length_b   1.000
_cell.length_c   1.000
_cell.angle_alpha   90.00
_cell.angle_beta   90.00
_cell.angle_gamma   90.00
#
_symmetry.space_group_name_H-M   'P 1'
#
loop_
_entity.id
_entity.type
_entity.pdbx_description
1 polymer ?
#
loop_
_entity_poly.entity_id
_entity_poly.type
_entity_poly.pdbx_seq_one_letter_code
_entity_poly.pdbx_strand_id
1 'polypeptide(L)'
;MICRRHDHLNHQFANTTIELGIQTTVMPCALVEKAVFELLKICQLLPYKENLADDLLRSLQLVLKLDARVADAYCEHIIKEVMRLVKANAIHIRSQIGWRTITSALSITAHHPEASEAGFEALTFIMADGAHLSPVNYVLCVDASQQFAESRVGQADILDLMSGSVFCLAQWFREAKEGGGEEAVTKVSQDIGEMWLRLVQGLRKVCLDQREDVRNHALSSLQRCLMGVDGVRLPQST
;
A
#
# COMPACT_ATOMS: atom_id res chain seq x y z
N MET A 1 -37.14 -7.17 9.18
CA MET A 1 -36.39 -7.33 7.91
C MET A 1 -36.46 -6.12 6.97
N ILE A 2 -37.41 -5.19 7.14
CA ILE A 2 -37.61 -4.07 6.19
C ILE A 2 -36.66 -2.87 6.46
N CYS A 3 -36.28 -2.58 7.71
CA CYS A 3 -35.35 -1.46 8.01
C CYS A 3 -33.93 -1.65 7.44
N ARG A 4 -33.32 -2.84 7.55
CA ARG A 4 -31.94 -3.07 7.04
C ARG A 4 -31.81 -2.94 5.53
N ARG A 5 -32.89 -3.18 4.76
CA ARG A 5 -32.89 -2.96 3.30
C ARG A 5 -32.97 -1.48 2.94
N HIS A 6 -33.62 -0.66 3.75
CA HIS A 6 -33.77 0.78 3.51
C HIS A 6 -32.44 1.53 3.75
N ASP A 7 -31.69 1.15 4.79
CA ASP A 7 -30.35 1.71 5.06
C ASP A 7 -29.33 1.31 3.99
N HIS A 8 -29.37 0.05 3.53
CA HIS A 8 -28.48 -0.42 2.45
C HIS A 8 -28.80 0.26 1.11
N LEU A 9 -30.07 0.48 0.79
CA LEU A 9 -30.48 1.19 -0.42
C LEU A 9 -30.08 2.67 -0.34
N ASN A 10 -30.28 3.35 0.79
CA ASN A 10 -29.85 4.74 0.97
C ASN A 10 -28.33 4.93 0.90
N HIS A 11 -27.55 3.98 1.44
CA HIS A 11 -26.08 4.00 1.32
C HIS A 11 -25.62 3.74 -0.12
N GLN A 12 -26.33 2.87 -0.84
CA GLN A 12 -26.02 2.57 -2.24
C GLN A 12 -26.40 3.74 -3.15
N PHE A 13 -27.55 4.39 -2.93
CA PHE A 13 -27.96 5.60 -3.66
C PHE A 13 -27.04 6.80 -3.35
N ALA A 14 -26.66 7.01 -2.08
CA ALA A 14 -25.70 8.06 -1.71
C ALA A 14 -24.33 7.82 -2.38
N ASN A 15 -23.85 6.57 -2.39
CA ASN A 15 -22.63 6.20 -3.09
C ASN A 15 -22.75 6.44 -4.60
N THR A 16 -23.86 6.07 -5.26
CA THR A 16 -24.04 6.27 -6.70
C THR A 16 -24.16 7.76 -7.08
N THR A 17 -24.83 8.59 -6.27
CA THR A 17 -24.95 10.03 -6.53
C THR A 17 -23.63 10.77 -6.29
N ILE A 18 -22.86 10.38 -5.27
CA ILE A 18 -21.50 10.89 -5.02
C ILE A 18 -20.54 10.42 -6.12
N GLU A 19 -20.62 9.16 -6.54
CA GLU A 19 -19.85 8.61 -7.67
C GLU A 19 -20.11 9.40 -8.97
N LEU A 20 -21.38 9.67 -9.30
CA LEU A 20 -21.76 10.43 -10.50
C LEU A 20 -21.33 11.91 -10.42
N GLY A 21 -21.40 12.54 -9.26
CA GLY A 21 -20.99 13.94 -9.07
C GLY A 21 -19.47 14.14 -9.08
N ILE A 22 -18.72 13.20 -8.50
CA ILE A 22 -17.24 13.26 -8.47
C ILE A 22 -16.65 12.91 -9.85
N GLN A 23 -17.21 11.93 -10.57
CA GLN A 23 -16.71 11.52 -11.90
C GLN A 23 -16.98 12.53 -13.02
N THR A 24 -17.95 13.42 -12.85
CA THR A 24 -18.30 14.44 -13.87
C THR A 24 -17.62 15.79 -13.63
N THR A 25 -16.90 15.95 -12.51
CA THR A 25 -16.27 17.23 -12.16
C THR A 25 -14.86 17.31 -12.75
N VAL A 26 -14.73 18.12 -13.80
CA VAL A 26 -13.52 18.27 -14.61
C VAL A 26 -12.60 19.42 -14.11
N MET A 27 -13.05 20.17 -13.10
CA MET A 27 -12.37 21.37 -12.57
C MET A 27 -12.35 21.35 -11.03
N PRO A 28 -11.25 21.79 -10.38
CA PRO A 28 -11.21 21.92 -8.92
C PRO A 28 -12.29 22.88 -8.44
N CYS A 29 -13.10 22.45 -7.46
CA CYS A 29 -14.08 23.32 -6.81
C CYS A 29 -14.19 23.00 -5.32
N ALA A 30 -14.65 23.99 -4.53
CA ALA A 30 -14.73 23.89 -3.07
C ALA A 30 -15.62 22.73 -2.58
N LEU A 31 -16.58 22.27 -3.38
CA LEU A 31 -17.45 21.15 -3.04
C LEU A 31 -16.71 19.81 -3.11
N VAL A 32 -15.91 19.59 -4.17
CA VAL A 32 -15.08 18.38 -4.30
C VAL A 32 -14.01 18.36 -3.22
N GLU A 33 -13.34 19.51 -3.02
CA GLU A 33 -12.36 19.70 -1.96
C GLU A 33 -12.91 19.29 -0.59
N LYS A 34 -14.05 19.88 -0.20
CA LYS A 34 -14.71 19.59 1.07
C LYS A 34 -15.14 18.12 1.19
N ALA A 35 -15.69 17.53 0.13
CA ALA A 35 -16.10 16.13 0.15
C ALA A 35 -14.91 15.18 0.38
N VAL A 36 -13.79 15.42 -0.31
CA VAL A 36 -12.56 14.63 -0.19
C VAL A 36 -11.98 14.74 1.22
N PHE A 37 -11.84 15.96 1.76
CA PHE A 37 -11.24 16.15 3.08
C PHE A 37 -12.13 15.71 4.23
N GLU A 38 -13.45 15.90 4.14
CA GLU A 38 -14.36 15.37 5.16
C GLU A 38 -14.36 13.84 5.17
N LEU A 39 -14.26 13.19 4.01
CA LEU A 39 -14.10 11.74 3.95
C LEU A 39 -12.80 11.28 4.61
N LEU A 40 -11.66 11.92 4.30
CA LEU A 40 -10.36 11.63 4.90
C LEU A 40 -10.38 11.81 6.43
N LYS A 41 -11.05 12.84 6.94
CA LYS A 41 -11.26 13.05 8.38
C LYS A 41 -12.12 11.96 9.00
N ILE A 42 -13.18 11.52 8.33
CA ILE A 42 -14.02 10.41 8.81
C ILE A 42 -13.20 9.12 8.90
N CYS A 43 -12.29 8.88 7.95
CA CYS A 43 -11.36 7.76 7.99
C CYS A 43 -10.34 7.83 9.16
N GLN A 44 -10.24 8.94 9.90
CA GLN A 44 -9.47 8.97 11.16
C GLN A 44 -10.20 8.25 12.31
N LEU A 45 -11.49 7.93 12.14
CA LEU A 45 -12.30 7.26 13.16
C LEU A 45 -12.28 5.73 13.04
N LEU A 46 -11.39 5.17 12.21
CA LEU A 46 -11.21 3.72 12.03
C LEU A 46 -11.14 2.92 13.35
N PRO A 47 -10.44 3.37 14.42
CA PRO A 47 -10.34 2.61 15.67
C PRO A 47 -11.70 2.38 16.34
N TYR A 48 -12.66 3.28 16.11
CA TYR A 48 -13.99 3.24 16.71
C TYR A 48 -15.05 2.64 15.77
N LYS A 49 -14.66 2.31 14.53
CA LYS A 49 -15.57 1.93 13.43
C LYS A 49 -15.04 0.72 12.65
N GLU A 50 -14.53 -0.31 13.34
CA GLU A 50 -13.95 -1.50 12.69
C GLU A 50 -14.87 -2.13 11.62
N ASN A 51 -16.19 -2.16 11.86
CA ASN A 51 -17.18 -2.72 10.92
C ASN A 51 -17.37 -1.89 9.63
N LEU A 52 -16.95 -0.61 9.62
CA LEU A 52 -17.09 0.30 8.49
C LEU A 52 -15.73 0.66 7.88
N ALA A 53 -14.63 0.12 8.42
CA ALA A 53 -13.29 0.47 7.99
C ALA A 53 -13.09 0.24 6.50
N ASP A 54 -13.54 -0.91 6.00
CA ASP A 54 -13.42 -1.26 4.59
C ASP A 54 -14.29 -0.41 3.68
N ASP A 55 -15.48 -0.03 4.13
CA ASP A 55 -16.39 0.82 3.36
C ASP A 55 -15.87 2.26 3.30
N LEU A 56 -15.35 2.79 4.41
CA LEU A 56 -14.69 4.09 4.47
C LEU A 56 -13.45 4.16 3.59
N LEU A 57 -12.58 3.14 3.68
CA LEU A 57 -11.40 3.05 2.82
C LEU A 57 -11.80 2.84 1.36
N ARG A 58 -12.86 2.09 1.06
CA ARG A 58 -13.37 1.97 -0.31
C ARG A 58 -13.88 3.30 -0.85
N SER A 59 -14.55 4.11 -0.02
CA SER A 59 -14.94 5.48 -0.42
C SER A 59 -13.74 6.34 -0.77
N LEU A 60 -12.57 6.12 -0.17
CA LEU A 60 -11.34 6.84 -0.53
C LEU A 60 -10.88 6.53 -1.96
N GLN A 61 -11.28 5.40 -2.55
CA GLN A 61 -11.02 5.12 -3.97
C GLN A 61 -11.66 6.13 -4.91
N LEU A 62 -12.68 6.86 -4.47
CA LEU A 62 -13.29 7.94 -5.24
C LEU A 62 -12.30 9.10 -5.44
N VAL A 63 -11.44 9.35 -4.46
CA VAL A 63 -10.36 10.34 -4.54
C VAL A 63 -9.34 9.94 -5.60
N LEU A 64 -9.07 8.64 -5.73
CA LEU A 64 -8.17 8.09 -6.76
C LEU A 64 -8.76 8.11 -8.18
N LYS A 65 -10.07 8.40 -8.30
CA LYS A 65 -10.79 8.48 -9.58
C LYS A 65 -11.06 9.92 -10.02
N LEU A 66 -10.51 10.92 -9.33
CA LEU A 66 -10.62 12.32 -9.71
C LEU A 66 -9.95 12.57 -11.08
N ASP A 67 -10.48 13.52 -11.85
CA ASP A 67 -9.82 14.03 -13.07
C ASP A 67 -8.39 14.49 -12.71
N ALA A 68 -7.43 14.24 -13.60
CA ALA A 68 -6.02 14.53 -13.36
C ALA A 68 -5.79 15.97 -12.86
N ARG A 69 -6.52 16.96 -13.40
CA ARG A 69 -6.38 18.36 -12.97
C ARG A 69 -6.86 18.60 -11.55
N VAL A 70 -7.88 17.87 -11.11
CA VAL A 70 -8.43 17.96 -9.75
C VAL A 70 -7.53 17.23 -8.77
N ALA A 71 -7.05 16.05 -9.16
CA ALA A 71 -6.06 15.30 -8.39
C ALA A 71 -4.79 16.14 -8.20
N ASP A 72 -4.23 16.74 -9.27
CA ASP A 72 -3.04 17.59 -9.22
C ASP A 72 -3.22 18.78 -8.28
N ALA A 73 -4.35 19.49 -8.38
CA ALA A 73 -4.63 20.68 -7.57
C ALA A 73 -4.68 20.40 -6.05
N TYR A 74 -5.08 19.19 -5.66
CA TYR A 74 -5.26 18.80 -4.25
C TYR A 74 -4.27 17.72 -3.78
N CYS A 75 -3.36 17.26 -4.64
CA CYS A 75 -2.51 16.09 -4.41
C CYS A 75 -1.73 16.20 -3.11
N GLU A 76 -1.01 17.31 -2.90
CA GLU A 76 -0.21 17.55 -1.70
C GLU A 76 -1.05 17.43 -0.41
N HIS A 77 -2.25 18.01 -0.42
CA HIS A 77 -3.14 18.02 0.75
C HIS A 77 -3.77 16.64 1.00
N ILE A 78 -4.26 15.98 -0.06
CA ILE A 78 -4.82 14.62 0.00
C ILE A 78 -3.80 13.67 0.62
N ILE A 79 -2.55 13.75 0.18
CA ILE A 79 -1.49 12.84 0.60
C ILE A 79 -1.05 13.11 2.03
N LYS A 80 -0.97 14.38 2.46
CA LYS A 80 -0.74 14.71 3.88
C LYS A 80 -1.80 14.09 4.79
N GLU A 81 -3.06 14.12 4.37
CA GLU A 81 -4.16 13.50 5.13
C GLU A 81 -4.12 11.96 5.06
N VAL A 82 -3.79 11.36 3.92
CA VAL A 82 -3.56 9.91 3.80
C VAL A 82 -2.40 9.47 4.70
N MET A 83 -1.31 10.23 4.74
CA MET A 83 -0.18 9.96 5.63
C MET A 83 -0.60 10.05 7.10
N ARG A 84 -1.37 11.07 7.50
CA ARG A 84 -1.93 11.16 8.87
C ARG A 84 -2.79 9.96 9.21
N LEU A 85 -3.66 9.54 8.28
CA LEU A 85 -4.49 8.34 8.42
C LEU A 85 -3.63 7.11 8.67
N VAL A 86 -2.61 6.88 7.85
CA VAL A 86 -1.71 5.73 7.98
C VAL A 86 -0.99 5.76 9.34
N LYS A 87 -0.38 6.89 9.71
CA LYS A 87 0.34 7.02 10.98
C LYS A 87 -0.54 6.79 12.20
N ALA A 88 -1.80 7.24 12.16
CA ALA A 88 -2.74 7.07 13.26
C ALA A 88 -3.40 5.68 13.28
N ASN A 89 -3.59 5.05 12.13
CA ASN A 89 -4.54 3.93 12.00
C ASN A 89 -3.98 2.67 11.32
N ALA A 90 -2.70 2.60 10.95
CA ALA A 90 -2.13 1.44 10.24
C ALA A 90 -2.48 0.08 10.88
N ILE A 91 -2.45 0.00 12.21
CA ILE A 91 -2.77 -1.22 12.97
C ILE A 91 -4.25 -1.66 12.85
N HIS A 92 -5.14 -0.74 12.46
CA HIS A 92 -6.58 -0.98 12.30
C HIS A 92 -6.95 -1.34 10.85
N ILE A 93 -6.03 -1.17 9.89
CA ILE A 93 -6.24 -1.58 8.51
C ILE A 93 -5.94 -3.08 8.40
N ARG A 94 -6.99 -3.90 8.39
CA ARG A 94 -6.85 -5.37 8.35
C ARG A 94 -7.14 -5.97 6.98
N SER A 95 -7.85 -5.27 6.10
CA SER A 95 -8.25 -5.80 4.81
C SER A 95 -7.26 -5.47 3.69
N GLN A 96 -7.14 -6.40 2.74
CA GLN A 96 -6.34 -6.19 1.54
C GLN A 96 -6.89 -5.03 0.69
N ILE A 97 -8.21 -4.82 0.69
CA ILE A 97 -8.86 -3.73 -0.06
C ILE A 97 -8.48 -2.37 0.54
N GLY A 98 -8.49 -2.26 1.87
CA GLY A 98 -8.04 -1.08 2.58
C GLY A 98 -6.59 -0.74 2.25
N TRP A 99 -5.69 -1.72 2.42
CA TRP A 99 -4.27 -1.56 2.07
C TRP A 99 -4.05 -1.21 0.61
N ARG A 100 -4.78 -1.84 -0.33
CA ARG A 100 -4.67 -1.52 -1.76
C ARG A 100 -5.03 -0.07 -2.03
N THR A 101 -6.05 0.44 -1.37
CA THR A 101 -6.47 1.84 -1.54
C THR A 101 -5.41 2.79 -1.00
N ILE A 102 -4.85 2.51 0.18
CA ILE A 102 -3.77 3.30 0.76
C ILE A 102 -2.53 3.29 -0.13
N THR A 103 -2.02 2.11 -0.51
CA THR A 103 -0.79 2.02 -1.30
C THR A 103 -0.96 2.62 -2.69
N SER A 104 -2.16 2.49 -3.28
CA SER A 104 -2.47 3.16 -4.56
C SER A 104 -2.46 4.68 -4.43
N ALA A 105 -2.99 5.24 -3.34
CA ALA A 105 -2.90 6.67 -3.06
C ALA A 105 -1.45 7.14 -2.92
N LEU A 106 -0.63 6.40 -2.17
CA LEU A 106 0.79 6.71 -2.00
C LEU A 106 1.57 6.61 -3.31
N SER A 107 1.28 5.61 -4.14
CA SER A 107 1.94 5.41 -5.44
C SER A 107 1.71 6.54 -6.44
N ILE A 108 0.56 7.22 -6.39
CA ILE A 108 0.31 8.40 -7.24
C ILE A 108 1.42 9.44 -7.00
N THR A 109 1.79 9.65 -5.73
CA THR A 109 2.75 10.68 -5.31
C THR A 109 4.17 10.48 -5.82
N ALA A 110 4.53 9.25 -6.19
CA ALA A 110 5.84 8.97 -6.78
C ALA A 110 6.07 9.80 -8.05
N HIS A 111 5.00 10.18 -8.76
CA HIS A 111 5.07 10.98 -9.98
C HIS A 111 4.85 12.48 -9.76
N HIS A 112 4.57 12.92 -8.53
CA HIS A 112 4.33 14.32 -8.17
C HIS A 112 5.43 14.82 -7.20
N PRO A 113 6.42 15.58 -7.69
CA PRO A 113 7.54 16.03 -6.86
C PRO A 113 7.13 16.75 -5.58
N GLU A 114 6.03 17.50 -5.59
CA GLU A 114 5.54 18.24 -4.42
C GLU A 114 4.95 17.33 -3.34
N ALA A 115 4.54 16.10 -3.69
CA ALA A 115 3.89 15.16 -2.79
C ALA A 115 4.73 13.90 -2.51
N SER A 116 5.81 13.66 -3.27
CA SER A 116 6.58 12.41 -3.19
C SER A 116 7.25 12.22 -1.83
N GLU A 117 7.69 13.29 -1.17
CA GLU A 117 8.32 13.21 0.15
C GLU A 117 7.34 12.64 1.19
N ALA A 118 6.11 13.15 1.24
CA ALA A 118 5.08 12.66 2.16
C ALA A 118 4.68 11.20 1.86
N GLY A 119 4.62 10.83 0.58
CA GLY A 119 4.35 9.45 0.19
C GLY A 119 5.48 8.48 0.57
N PHE A 120 6.73 8.90 0.37
CA PHE A 120 7.91 8.15 0.78
C PHE A 120 7.97 7.99 2.31
N GLU A 121 7.69 9.06 3.06
CA GLU A 121 7.65 9.03 4.52
C GLU A 121 6.58 8.06 5.03
N ALA A 122 5.41 8.03 4.40
CA ALA A 122 4.34 7.08 4.74
C ALA A 122 4.73 5.62 4.47
N LEU A 123 5.36 5.33 3.32
CA LEU A 123 5.87 3.97 3.03
C LEU A 123 6.98 3.56 3.99
N THR A 124 7.88 4.49 4.32
CA THR A 124 8.94 4.28 5.34
C THR A 124 8.32 3.92 6.67
N PHE A 125 7.30 4.66 7.12
CA PHE A 125 6.57 4.34 8.35
C PHE A 125 5.94 2.94 8.33
N ILE A 126 5.33 2.53 7.22
CA ILE A 126 4.69 1.20 7.10
C ILE A 126 5.73 0.08 7.15
N MET A 127 6.85 0.25 6.44
CA MET A 127 7.83 -0.82 6.18
C MET A 127 8.99 -0.86 7.17
N ALA A 128 9.26 0.22 7.90
CA ALA A 128 10.34 0.29 8.87
C ALA A 128 10.24 -0.87 9.87
N ASP A 129 11.33 -1.64 9.96
CA ASP A 129 11.46 -2.83 10.81
C ASP A 129 10.32 -3.87 10.64
N GLY A 130 9.56 -3.79 9.54
CA GLY A 130 8.37 -4.63 9.33
C GLY A 130 7.19 -4.35 10.27
N ALA A 131 7.20 -3.23 11.01
CA ALA A 131 6.26 -2.97 12.11
C ALA A 131 4.77 -3.02 11.72
N HIS A 132 4.44 -2.63 10.48
CA HIS A 132 3.09 -2.66 9.95
C HIS A 132 2.94 -3.58 8.73
N LEU A 133 3.95 -4.40 8.44
CA LEU A 133 3.87 -5.39 7.38
C LEU A 133 3.11 -6.64 7.87
N SER A 134 2.32 -7.19 6.96
CA SER A 134 1.59 -8.44 7.13
C SER A 134 1.47 -9.14 5.77
N PRO A 135 1.13 -10.44 5.74
CA PRO A 135 0.85 -11.15 4.49
C PRO A 135 -0.19 -10.44 3.60
N VAL A 136 -1.12 -9.68 4.20
CA VAL A 136 -2.20 -8.97 3.52
C VAL A 136 -1.70 -7.76 2.71
N ASN A 137 -0.65 -7.08 3.17
CA ASN A 137 -0.18 -5.82 2.57
C ASN A 137 1.24 -5.90 1.98
N TYR A 138 1.97 -6.98 2.21
CA TYR A 138 3.37 -7.12 1.82
C TYR A 138 3.61 -6.79 0.34
N VAL A 139 2.93 -7.50 -0.57
CA VAL A 139 3.10 -7.31 -2.02
C VAL A 139 2.69 -5.89 -2.44
N LEU A 140 1.64 -5.34 -1.81
CA LEU A 140 1.18 -3.98 -2.11
C LEU A 140 2.22 -2.92 -1.72
N CYS A 141 2.92 -3.11 -0.60
CA CYS A 141 3.98 -2.21 -0.15
C CYS A 141 5.25 -2.35 -0.98
N VAL A 142 5.61 -3.57 -1.39
CA VAL A 142 6.70 -3.84 -2.32
C VAL A 142 6.44 -3.18 -3.68
N ASP A 143 5.25 -3.37 -4.26
CA ASP A 143 4.87 -2.78 -5.55
C ASP A 143 4.86 -1.24 -5.48
N ALA A 144 4.41 -0.67 -4.36
CA ALA A 144 4.46 0.78 -4.16
C ALA A 144 5.89 1.29 -4.04
N SER A 145 6.73 0.63 -3.23
CA SER A 145 8.15 0.96 -3.07
C SER A 145 8.92 0.90 -4.39
N GLN A 146 8.63 -0.12 -5.21
CA GLN A 146 9.19 -0.22 -6.55
C GLN A 146 8.83 1.00 -7.42
N GLN A 147 7.57 1.44 -7.41
CA GLN A 147 7.16 2.63 -8.17
C GLN A 147 7.87 3.90 -7.69
N PHE A 148 8.09 4.05 -6.39
CA PHE A 148 8.92 5.13 -5.86
C PHE A 148 10.35 5.02 -6.33
N ALA A 149 10.94 3.84 -6.29
CA ALA A 149 12.32 3.61 -6.73
C ALA A 149 12.50 3.99 -8.21
N GLU A 150 11.55 3.64 -9.07
CA GLU A 150 11.56 3.96 -10.51
C GLU A 150 11.25 5.42 -10.82
N SER A 151 10.71 6.18 -9.85
CA SER A 151 10.34 7.57 -10.06
C SER A 151 11.55 8.50 -10.18
N ARG A 152 11.37 9.66 -10.83
CA ARG A 152 12.44 10.67 -11.02
C ARG A 152 12.98 11.21 -9.69
N VAL A 153 12.15 11.22 -8.66
CA VAL A 153 12.46 11.67 -7.29
C VAL A 153 12.72 10.51 -6.34
N GLY A 154 12.78 9.27 -6.87
CA GLY A 154 13.00 8.06 -6.11
C GLY A 154 14.30 8.09 -5.34
N GLN A 155 14.20 7.81 -4.05
CA GLN A 155 15.34 7.77 -3.13
C GLN A 155 15.89 6.35 -3.05
N ALA A 156 17.22 6.19 -3.03
CA ALA A 156 17.86 4.89 -2.89
C ALA A 156 17.40 4.14 -1.62
N ASP A 157 17.09 4.89 -0.56
CA ASP A 157 16.61 4.37 0.73
C ASP A 157 15.35 3.51 0.62
N ILE A 158 14.50 3.71 -0.40
CA ILE A 158 13.31 2.85 -0.61
C ILE A 158 13.72 1.40 -0.92
N LEU A 159 14.88 1.19 -1.54
CA LEU A 159 15.40 -0.13 -1.88
C LEU A 159 15.92 -0.87 -0.64
N ASP A 160 16.35 -0.13 0.38
CA ASP A 160 16.69 -0.70 1.67
C ASP A 160 15.44 -1.16 2.42
N LEU A 161 14.32 -0.43 2.31
CA LEU A 161 13.02 -0.91 2.81
C LEU A 161 12.57 -2.19 2.10
N MET A 162 12.68 -2.23 0.76
CA MET A 162 12.35 -3.42 -0.02
C MET A 162 13.22 -4.60 0.40
N SER A 163 14.55 -4.44 0.42
CA SER A 163 15.43 -5.55 0.76
C SER A 163 15.35 -5.97 2.22
N GLY A 164 15.16 -5.03 3.15
CA GLY A 164 14.91 -5.31 4.56
C GLY A 164 13.62 -6.08 4.82
N SER A 165 12.59 -5.91 3.97
CA SER A 165 11.32 -6.64 4.12
C SER A 165 11.46 -8.17 4.00
N VAL A 166 12.57 -8.67 3.44
CA VAL A 166 12.89 -10.12 3.40
C VAL A 166 12.92 -10.76 4.79
N PHE A 167 13.28 -9.98 5.83
CA PHE A 167 13.27 -10.47 7.21
C PHE A 167 11.87 -10.85 7.70
N CYS A 168 10.83 -10.13 7.24
CA CYS A 168 9.44 -10.46 7.56
C CYS A 168 9.05 -11.82 6.98
N LEU A 169 9.43 -12.09 5.72
CA LEU A 169 9.16 -13.36 5.06
C LEU A 169 9.85 -14.52 5.78
N ALA A 170 11.12 -14.34 6.15
CA ALA A 170 11.87 -15.34 6.90
C ALA A 170 11.27 -15.59 8.29
N GLN A 171 10.78 -14.54 8.96
CA GLN A 171 10.10 -14.65 10.25
C GLN A 171 8.78 -15.42 10.13
N TRP A 172 7.89 -15.01 9.23
CA TRP A 172 6.59 -15.67 9.03
C TRP A 172 6.75 -17.15 8.63
N PHE A 173 7.80 -17.48 7.86
CA PHE A 173 8.10 -18.86 7.50
C PHE A 173 8.49 -19.70 8.74
N ARG A 174 9.30 -19.15 9.65
CA ARG A 174 9.67 -19.84 10.90
C ARG A 174 8.48 -20.02 11.82
N GLU A 175 7.68 -18.97 12.02
CA GLU A 175 6.47 -19.01 12.85
C GLU A 175 5.47 -20.06 12.34
N ALA A 176 5.30 -20.16 11.02
CA ALA A 176 4.44 -21.17 10.41
C ALA A 176 4.92 -22.60 10.69
N LYS A 177 6.25 -22.83 10.66
CA LYS A 177 6.86 -24.13 10.93
C LYS A 177 6.71 -24.57 12.39
N GLU A 178 6.71 -23.62 13.32
CA GLU A 178 6.61 -23.88 14.76
C GLU A 178 5.16 -24.09 15.22
N GLY A 179 4.17 -23.49 14.54
CA GLY A 179 2.77 -23.47 14.97
C GLY A 179 1.78 -24.32 14.15
N GLY A 180 2.18 -24.94 13.04
CA GLY A 180 1.25 -25.51 12.04
C GLY A 180 1.32 -27.03 11.83
N GLY A 181 0.20 -27.62 11.40
CA GLY A 181 0.17 -28.95 10.80
C GLY A 181 0.78 -28.95 9.38
N GLU A 182 1.26 -30.10 8.92
CA GLU A 182 2.08 -30.26 7.70
C GLU A 182 1.45 -29.63 6.43
N GLU A 183 0.14 -29.72 6.28
CA GLU A 183 -0.61 -29.14 5.16
C GLU A 183 -0.69 -27.60 5.22
N ALA A 184 -0.87 -27.02 6.41
CA ALA A 184 -0.89 -25.58 6.61
C ALA A 184 0.50 -24.96 6.40
N VAL A 185 1.56 -25.66 6.84
CA VAL A 185 2.96 -25.26 6.60
C VAL A 185 3.26 -25.21 5.10
N THR A 186 2.78 -26.20 4.35
CA THR A 186 2.99 -26.26 2.89
C THR A 186 2.36 -25.06 2.18
N LYS A 187 1.11 -24.73 2.53
CA LYS A 187 0.41 -23.58 1.94
C LYS A 187 1.09 -22.26 2.27
N VAL A 188 1.42 -22.02 3.54
CA VAL A 188 2.11 -20.79 3.96
C VAL A 188 3.48 -20.66 3.29
N SER A 189 4.19 -21.77 3.11
CA SER A 189 5.48 -21.79 2.39
C SER A 189 5.33 -21.36 0.93
N GLN A 190 4.26 -21.79 0.25
CA GLN A 190 3.96 -21.37 -1.11
C GLN A 190 3.65 -19.87 -1.18
N ASP A 191 2.76 -19.38 -0.31
CA ASP A 191 2.39 -17.96 -0.27
C ASP A 191 3.62 -17.06 0.00
N ILE A 192 4.50 -17.46 0.93
CA ILE A 192 5.75 -16.74 1.22
C ILE A 192 6.71 -16.79 0.03
N GLY A 193 6.80 -17.92 -0.67
CA GLY A 193 7.59 -18.07 -1.89
C GLY A 193 7.13 -17.12 -3.00
N GLU A 194 5.82 -16.96 -3.17
CA GLU A 194 5.25 -15.99 -4.12
C GLU A 194 5.57 -14.54 -3.71
N MET A 195 5.46 -14.20 -2.43
CA MET A 195 5.81 -12.87 -1.92
C MET A 195 7.30 -12.54 -2.11
N TRP A 196 8.19 -13.50 -1.85
CA TRP A 196 9.62 -13.36 -2.12
C TRP A 196 9.89 -13.15 -3.61
N LEU A 197 9.22 -13.93 -4.48
CA LEU A 197 9.34 -13.78 -5.91
C LEU A 197 8.93 -12.38 -6.38
N ARG A 198 7.84 -11.81 -5.83
CA ARG A 198 7.42 -10.43 -6.12
C ARG A 198 8.46 -9.40 -5.70
N LEU A 199 9.05 -9.54 -4.51
CA LEU A 199 10.15 -8.68 -4.06
C LEU A 199 11.35 -8.72 -5.02
N VAL A 200 11.80 -9.92 -5.37
CA VAL A 200 12.94 -10.13 -6.29
C VAL A 200 12.66 -9.55 -7.67
N GLN A 201 11.45 -9.77 -8.20
CA GLN A 201 11.03 -9.22 -9.49
C GLN A 201 11.01 -7.69 -9.48
N GLY A 202 10.52 -7.08 -8.40
CA GLY A 202 10.50 -5.63 -8.25
C GLY A 202 11.91 -5.03 -8.24
N LEU A 203 12.81 -5.57 -7.41
CA LEU A 203 14.21 -5.13 -7.35
C LEU A 203 14.94 -5.34 -8.69
N ARG A 204 14.71 -6.48 -9.35
CA ARG A 204 15.27 -6.76 -10.68
C ARG A 204 14.87 -5.70 -11.70
N LYS A 205 13.63 -5.19 -11.65
CA LYS A 205 13.17 -4.15 -12.57
C LYS A 205 13.92 -2.83 -12.34
N VAL A 206 14.16 -2.45 -11.08
CA VAL A 206 14.95 -1.25 -10.74
C VAL A 206 16.43 -1.39 -11.09
N CYS A 207 16.97 -2.61 -11.18
CA CYS A 207 18.34 -2.85 -11.67
C CYS A 207 18.55 -2.42 -13.14
N LEU A 208 17.49 -2.04 -13.86
CA LEU A 208 17.55 -1.50 -15.21
C LEU A 208 17.39 0.03 -15.25
N ASP A 209 17.39 0.70 -14.10
CA ASP A 209 17.26 2.17 -14.01
C ASP A 209 18.46 2.86 -14.69
N GLN A 210 18.18 4.01 -15.31
CA GLN A 210 19.19 4.81 -16.02
C GLN A 210 20.15 5.49 -15.03
N ARG A 211 19.67 5.84 -13.83
CA ARG A 211 20.46 6.46 -12.76
C ARG A 211 21.39 5.42 -12.15
N GLU A 212 22.70 5.70 -12.20
CA GLU A 212 23.73 4.74 -11.80
C GLU A 212 23.70 4.42 -10.31
N ASP A 213 23.48 5.42 -9.47
CA ASP A 213 23.33 5.29 -8.03
C ASP A 213 22.15 4.38 -7.66
N VAL A 214 20.96 4.64 -8.23
CA VAL A 214 19.76 3.82 -7.99
C VAL A 214 19.96 2.39 -8.49
N ARG A 215 20.54 2.22 -9.68
CA ARG A 215 20.83 0.90 -10.25
C ARG A 215 21.81 0.09 -9.38
N ASN A 216 22.92 0.70 -8.95
CA ASN A 216 23.93 0.04 -8.12
C ASN A 216 23.37 -0.34 -6.74
N HIS A 217 22.52 0.54 -6.17
CA HIS A 217 21.84 0.26 -4.92
C HIS A 217 20.79 -0.85 -5.06
N ALA A 218 20.08 -0.90 -6.19
CA ALA A 218 19.12 -1.97 -6.49
C ALA A 218 19.83 -3.32 -6.67
N LEU A 219 20.99 -3.35 -7.32
CA LEU A 219 21.82 -4.56 -7.44
C LEU A 219 22.28 -5.05 -6.06
N SER A 220 22.74 -4.15 -5.20
CA SER A 220 23.15 -4.47 -3.82
C SER A 220 21.96 -4.98 -2.99
N SER A 221 20.80 -4.36 -3.15
CA SER A 221 19.55 -4.75 -2.48
C SER A 221 19.06 -6.11 -2.95
N LEU A 222 19.13 -6.38 -4.27
CA LEU A 222 18.81 -7.68 -4.84
C LEU A 222 19.77 -8.77 -4.33
N GLN A 223 21.07 -8.49 -4.29
CA GLN A 223 22.05 -9.39 -3.70
C GLN A 223 21.73 -9.71 -2.22
N ARG A 224 21.37 -8.70 -1.42
CA ARG A 224 20.90 -8.91 -0.04
C ARG A 224 19.66 -9.80 0.03
N CYS A 225 18.69 -9.62 -0.85
CA CYS A 225 17.49 -10.48 -0.90
C CYS A 225 17.77 -11.92 -1.29
N LEU A 226 18.84 -12.17 -2.07
CA LEU A 226 19.24 -13.51 -2.48
C LEU A 226 20.13 -14.20 -1.42
N MET A 227 21.01 -13.44 -0.76
CA MET A 227 21.93 -13.95 0.27
C MET A 227 21.31 -14.00 1.67
N GLY A 228 20.37 -13.10 1.98
CA GLY A 228 19.65 -13.05 3.27
C GLY A 228 18.74 -14.27 3.52
N VAL A 229 18.73 -15.23 2.59
CA VAL A 229 18.00 -16.50 2.62
C VAL A 229 18.91 -17.66 3.08
N ASP A 230 20.11 -17.40 3.62
CA ASP A 230 21.00 -18.43 4.19
C ASP A 230 20.36 -19.25 5.35
N GLY A 231 19.15 -18.89 5.79
CA GLY A 231 18.33 -19.67 6.75
C GLY A 231 17.13 -20.44 6.16
N VAL A 232 16.76 -20.25 4.89
CA VAL A 232 15.60 -20.94 4.26
C VAL A 232 16.13 -21.89 3.20
N ARG A 233 16.33 -23.16 3.59
CA ARG A 233 16.54 -24.23 2.62
C ARG A 233 15.27 -24.39 1.80
N LEU A 234 15.28 -23.86 0.57
CA LEU A 234 14.28 -24.20 -0.44
C LEU A 234 14.38 -25.72 -0.72
N PRO A 235 13.26 -26.44 -0.82
CA PRO A 235 13.29 -27.86 -1.15
C PRO A 235 13.95 -28.06 -2.52
N GLN A 236 15.01 -28.86 -2.56
CA GLN A 236 15.62 -29.28 -3.80
C GLN A 236 14.63 -30.18 -4.53
N SER A 237 14.15 -29.72 -5.69
CA SER A 237 13.37 -30.54 -6.60
C SER A 237 14.28 -31.60 -7.22
N THR A 238 14.07 -32.86 -6.83
CA THR A 238 14.50 -34.07 -7.56
C THR A 238 13.67 -34.27 -8.82
#